data_AF-A0A5Q0SNA3-F1
#
_entry.id   AF-A0A5Q0SNA3-F1
#
_cell.length_a   1.000
_cell.length_b   1.000
_cell.length_c   1.000
_cell.angle_alpha   90.00
_cell.angle_beta   90.00
_cell.angle_gamma   90.00
#
_symmetry.space_group_name_H-M   'P 1'
#
loop_
_entity.id
_entity.type
_entity.pdbx_description
1 polymer ?
#
loop_
_entity_poly.entity_id
_entity_poly.type
_entity_poly.pdbx_seq_one_letter_code
_entity_poly.pdbx_strand_id
1 'polypeptide(L)'
;MKLIYFSLILTAISLLIGSIMLLNLVPRILTIGTLAIVAFLIISLFTINKYAVLKYILLILAILAIIISSSSKAHIQAFREFGQSLYITTLDILMILGFYVGPILYIVALFRDNLKK
;
A
#
# COMPACT_ATOMS: atom_id res chain seq x y z
N MET A 1 -6.62 11.60 -12.61
CA MET A 1 -5.19 11.28 -12.89
C MET A 1 -4.23 11.66 -11.76
N LYS A 2 -4.02 12.94 -11.39
CA LYS A 2 -3.04 13.32 -10.33
C LYS A 2 -3.18 12.53 -9.02
N LEU A 3 -4.41 12.27 -8.58
CA LEU A 3 -4.69 11.52 -7.36
C LEU A 3 -4.30 10.04 -7.45
N ILE A 4 -4.40 9.42 -8.64
CA ILE A 4 -3.93 8.06 -8.88
C ILE A 4 -2.42 7.97 -8.66
N TYR A 5 -1.65 8.87 -9.27
CA TYR A 5 -0.20 8.93 -9.07
C TYR A 5 0.18 9.15 -7.60
N PHE A 6 -0.48 10.10 -6.94
CA PHE A 6 -0.26 10.36 -5.53
C PHE A 6 -0.52 9.12 -4.66
N SER A 7 -1.64 8.43 -4.90
CA SER A 7 -1.98 7.21 -4.15
C SER A 7 -0.94 6.11 -4.30
N LEU A 8 -0.46 5.86 -5.53
CA LEU A 8 0.57 4.86 -5.81
C LEU A 8 1.92 5.22 -5.16
N ILE A 9 2.33 6.49 -5.23
CA ILE A 9 3.57 6.96 -4.60
C ILE A 9 3.48 6.82 -3.07
N LEU A 10 2.38 7.28 -2.47
CA LEU A 10 2.15 7.19 -1.03
C LEU A 10 2.22 5.74 -0.56
N THR A 11 1.52 4.82 -1.25
CA THR A 11 1.58 3.39 -0.96
C THR A 11 3.00 2.86 -1.09
N ALA A 12 3.67 3.11 -2.22
CA ALA A 12 5.00 2.56 -2.49
C ALA A 12 6.04 3.03 -1.46
N ILE A 13 6.06 4.31 -1.11
CA ILE A 13 6.98 4.86 -0.12
C ILE A 13 6.69 4.29 1.27
N SER A 14 5.42 4.23 1.67
CA SER A 14 5.05 3.72 2.99
C SER A 14 5.45 2.25 3.16
N LEU A 15 5.20 1.43 2.14
CA LEU A 15 5.59 0.02 2.12
C LEU A 15 7.11 -0.17 2.07
N LEU A 16 7.83 0.66 1.31
CA LEU A 16 9.28 0.60 1.23
C LEU A 16 9.94 0.90 2.58
N ILE A 17 9.56 2.02 3.21
CA ILE A 17 10.08 2.41 4.51
C ILE A 17 9.72 1.36 5.57
N GLY A 18 8.46 0.92 5.60
CA GLY A 18 8.01 -0.13 6.52
C GLY A 18 8.79 -1.44 6.35
N SER A 19 9.07 -1.85 5.10
CA SER A 19 9.86 -3.05 4.81
C SER A 19 11.31 -2.93 5.29
N ILE A 20 11.92 -1.75 5.16
CA ILE A 20 13.29 -1.50 5.64
C ILE A 20 13.31 -1.54 7.18
N MET A 21 12.32 -0.93 7.84
CA MET A 21 12.24 -0.92 9.30
C MET A 21 12.02 -2.31 9.89
N LEU A 22 11.30 -3.19 9.17
CA LEU A 22 11.02 -4.57 9.58
C LEU A 22 12.08 -5.58 9.10
N LEU A 23 13.15 -5.12 8.45
CA LEU A 23 14.17 -6.01 7.90
C LEU A 23 14.80 -6.85 9.03
N ASN A 24 14.87 -8.17 8.84
CA ASN A 24 15.30 -9.17 9.82
C ASN A 24 14.39 -9.37 11.04
N LEU A 25 13.27 -8.63 11.16
CA LEU A 25 12.29 -8.80 12.22
C LEU A 25 11.09 -9.65 11.79
N VAL A 26 10.87 -9.80 10.49
CA VAL A 26 9.82 -10.63 9.89
C VAL A 26 10.43 -11.71 8.99
N PRO A 27 9.70 -12.82 8.73
CA PRO A 27 10.13 -13.82 7.76
C PRO A 27 10.53 -13.19 6.42
N ARG A 28 11.71 -13.54 5.90
CA ARG A 28 12.28 -12.95 4.67
C ARG A 28 11.32 -12.97 3.48
N ILE A 29 10.46 -13.99 3.40
CA ILE A 29 9.45 -14.11 2.35
C ILE A 29 8.47 -12.93 2.33
N LEU A 30 8.10 -12.39 3.50
CA LEU A 30 7.20 -11.24 3.62
C LEU A 30 7.89 -9.95 3.17
N THR A 31 9.16 -9.77 3.54
CA THR A 31 9.95 -8.62 3.09
C THR A 31 10.14 -8.64 1.58
N ILE A 32 10.53 -9.79 1.00
CA ILE A 32 10.70 -9.95 -0.45
C ILE A 32 9.38 -9.70 -1.17
N GLY A 33 8.27 -10.26 -0.68
CA GLY A 33 6.95 -10.03 -1.25
C GLY A 33 6.54 -8.56 -1.24
N THR A 34 6.81 -7.85 -0.14
CA THR A 34 6.50 -6.41 -0.03
C THR A 34 7.36 -5.59 -0.99
N LEU A 35 8.65 -5.89 -1.10
CA LEU A 35 9.55 -5.22 -2.06
C LEU A 35 9.15 -5.49 -3.51
N ALA A 36 8.67 -6.70 -3.83
CA ALA A 36 8.12 -7.01 -5.15
C ALA A 36 6.88 -6.17 -5.47
N ILE A 37 5.98 -5.99 -4.50
CA ILE A 37 4.83 -5.09 -4.63
C ILE A 37 5.28 -3.64 -4.83
N VAL A 38 6.26 -3.15 -4.07
CA VAL A 38 6.81 -1.79 -4.24
C VAL A 38 7.36 -1.61 -5.66
N ALA A 39 8.17 -2.55 -6.15
CA ALA A 39 8.69 -2.50 -7.51
C ALA A 39 7.57 -2.48 -8.56
N PHE A 40 6.54 -3.31 -8.39
CA PHE A 40 5.37 -3.33 -9.27
C PHE A 40 4.62 -1.99 -9.27
N LEU A 41 4.42 -1.36 -8.10
CA LEU A 41 3.78 -0.05 -8.00
C LEU A 41 4.60 1.05 -8.70
N ILE A 42 5.92 1.02 -8.53
CA ILE A 42 6.84 1.97 -9.21
C ILE A 42 6.76 1.79 -10.73
N ILE A 43 6.86 0.56 -11.23
CA ILE A 43 6.71 0.28 -12.67
C ILE A 43 5.34 0.74 -13.17
N SER A 44 4.30 0.56 -12.36
CA SER A 44 2.94 0.97 -12.69
C SER A 44 2.82 2.48 -12.88
N LEU A 45 3.55 3.30 -12.11
CA LEU A 45 3.56 4.77 -12.29
C LEU A 45 3.93 5.16 -13.74
N PHE A 46 4.89 4.47 -14.36
CA PHE A 46 5.35 4.81 -15.71
C PHE A 46 4.49 4.20 -16.82
N THR A 47 3.64 3.22 -16.51
CA THR A 47 2.94 2.40 -17.51
C THR A 47 1.42 2.47 -17.44
N ILE A 48 0.84 3.08 -16.38
CA ILE A 48 -0.61 3.15 -16.15
C ILE A 48 -1.43 3.84 -17.25
N ASN A 49 -0.81 4.74 -18.01
CA ASN A 49 -1.48 5.39 -19.16
C ASN A 49 -1.37 4.57 -20.45
N LYS A 50 -0.42 3.64 -20.52
CA LYS A 50 -0.20 2.79 -21.70
C LYS A 50 -1.13 1.58 -21.70
N TYR A 51 -1.44 1.04 -20.53
CA TYR A 51 -2.23 -0.18 -20.39
C TYR A 51 -3.49 0.06 -19.56
N ALA A 52 -4.65 0.14 -20.21
CA ALA A 52 -5.92 0.37 -19.53
C ALA A 52 -6.23 -0.71 -18.48
N VAL A 53 -5.86 -1.97 -18.76
CA VAL A 53 -6.05 -3.12 -17.85
C VAL A 53 -5.32 -2.92 -16.52
N LEU A 54 -4.17 -2.23 -16.52
CA LEU A 54 -3.37 -2.02 -15.31
C LEU A 54 -4.15 -1.27 -14.23
N LYS A 55 -5.09 -0.40 -14.62
CA LYS A 55 -5.93 0.33 -13.66
C LYS A 55 -6.83 -0.60 -12.85
N TYR A 56 -7.33 -1.67 -13.48
CA TYR A 56 -8.19 -2.65 -12.82
C TYR A 56 -7.38 -3.66 -12.00
N ILE A 57 -6.17 -4.03 -12.45
CA ILE A 57 -5.25 -4.84 -11.64
C ILE A 57 -4.92 -4.11 -10.34
N LEU A 58 -4.55 -2.83 -10.43
CA LEU A 58 -4.25 -2.00 -9.26
C LEU A 58 -5.49 -1.81 -8.36
N LEU A 59 -6.70 -1.77 -8.92
CA LEU A 59 -7.94 -1.73 -8.15
C LEU A 59 -8.11 -3.01 -7.31
N ILE A 60 -7.93 -4.18 -7.94
CA ILE A 60 -7.99 -5.47 -7.25
C ILE A 60 -6.94 -5.52 -6.15
N LEU A 61 -5.70 -5.10 -6.43
CA LEU A 61 -4.62 -5.05 -5.44
C LEU A 61 -4.94 -4.09 -4.28
N ALA A 62 -5.55 -2.93 -4.55
CA ALA A 62 -5.95 -1.98 -3.52
C ALA A 62 -7.01 -2.60 -2.58
N ILE A 63 -7.99 -3.30 -3.13
CA ILE A 63 -9.01 -4.01 -2.35
C ILE A 63 -8.38 -5.15 -1.54
N LEU A 64 -7.53 -5.96 -2.17
CA LEU A 64 -6.84 -7.05 -1.49
C LEU A 64 -5.92 -6.55 -0.38
N ALA A 65 -5.23 -5.42 -0.56
CA ALA A 65 -4.39 -4.82 0.47
C ALA A 65 -5.19 -4.52 1.75
N ILE A 66 -6.38 -3.92 1.61
CA ILE A 66 -7.26 -3.60 2.74
C ILE A 66 -7.74 -4.89 3.42
N ILE A 67 -8.21 -5.87 2.64
CA ILE A 67 -8.76 -7.14 3.18
C ILE A 67 -7.67 -7.93 3.91
N ILE A 68 -6.53 -8.16 3.27
CA ILE A 68 -5.40 -8.92 3.83
C ILE A 68 -4.86 -8.21 5.07
N SER A 69 -4.72 -6.88 5.02
CA SER A 69 -4.27 -6.10 6.17
C SER A 69 -5.23 -6.22 7.35
N SER A 70 -6.54 -6.08 7.12
CA SER A 70 -7.56 -6.19 8.17
C SER A 70 -7.68 -7.58 8.79
N SER A 71 -7.24 -8.61 8.06
CA SER A 71 -7.27 -10.01 8.52
C SER A 71 -5.93 -10.48 9.10
N SER A 72 -4.89 -9.64 9.05
CA SER A 72 -3.54 -9.99 9.51
C SER A 72 -3.44 -9.88 11.03
N LYS A 73 -3.13 -10.98 11.71
CA LYS A 73 -2.84 -10.98 13.15
C LYS A 73 -1.73 -10.00 13.51
N ALA A 74 -0.70 -9.87 12.67
CA ALA A 74 0.41 -8.96 12.91
C ALA A 74 -0.04 -7.49 12.88
N HIS A 75 -0.89 -7.11 11.93
CA HIS A 75 -1.43 -5.75 11.85
C HIS A 75 -2.40 -5.45 13.00
N ILE A 76 -3.25 -6.42 13.38
CA ILE A 76 -4.14 -6.29 14.53
C ILE A 76 -3.35 -6.14 15.84
N GLN A 77 -2.27 -6.91 16.01
CA GLN A 77 -1.38 -6.82 17.17
C GLN A 77 -0.70 -5.43 17.21
N ALA A 78 -0.16 -4.97 16.08
CA ALA A 78 0.52 -3.69 15.99
C ALA A 78 -0.41 -2.53 16.42
N PHE A 79 -1.66 -2.52 15.96
CA PHE A 79 -2.66 -1.54 16.41
C PHE A 79 -2.96 -1.56 17.92
N ARG A 80 -2.88 -2.72 18.59
CA ARG A 80 -3.06 -2.81 20.05
C ARG A 80 -1.88 -2.24 20.82
N GLU A 81 -0.71 -2.22 20.20
CA GLU A 81 0.54 -1.70 20.75
C GLU A 81 0.81 -0.25 20.29
N PHE A 82 -0.14 0.36 19.58
CA PHE A 82 -0.04 1.75 19.12
C PHE A 82 0.26 2.69 20.28
N GLY A 83 1.26 3.56 20.11
CA GLY A 83 1.68 4.51 21.14
C GLY A 83 2.57 3.94 22.24
N GLN A 84 2.84 2.63 22.28
CA GLN A 84 3.74 2.05 23.28
C GLN A 84 5.21 2.43 23.05
N SER A 85 5.60 2.67 21.79
CA SER A 85 6.91 3.22 21.45
C SER A 85 6.85 4.02 20.15
N LEU A 86 7.83 4.93 19.96
CA LEU A 86 7.96 5.69 18.72
C LEU A 86 8.15 4.76 17.51
N TYR A 87 8.89 3.67 17.68
CA TYR A 87 9.14 2.69 16.63
C TYR A 87 7.84 2.00 16.18
N ILE A 88 7.06 1.46 17.11
CA ILE A 88 5.78 0.78 16.82
C ILE A 88 4.78 1.78 16.21
N THR A 89 4.65 2.96 16.80
CA THR A 89 3.76 4.01 16.29
C THR A 89 4.11 4.41 14.85
N THR A 90 5.40 4.50 14.51
CA THR A 90 5.84 4.81 13.15
C THR A 90 5.46 3.69 12.17
N LEU A 91 5.67 2.42 12.57
CA LEU A 91 5.26 1.27 11.77
C LEU A 91 3.74 1.25 11.55
N ASP A 92 2.95 1.60 12.56
CA ASP A 92 1.49 1.67 12.45
C ASP A 92 1.03 2.75 11.48
N ILE A 93 1.66 3.93 11.53
CA ILE A 93 1.37 5.00 10.56
C ILE A 93 1.71 4.53 9.14
N LEU A 94 2.87 3.92 8.94
CA LEU A 94 3.28 3.39 7.63
C LEU A 94 2.33 2.28 7.15
N MET A 95 1.86 1.42 8.04
CA MET A 95 0.84 0.42 7.76
C MET A 95 -0.47 1.08 7.31
N ILE A 96 -0.97 2.08 8.06
CA ILE A 96 -2.20 2.81 7.71
C ILE A 96 -2.06 3.45 6.33
N LEU A 97 -0.94 4.13 6.08
CA LEU A 97 -0.70 4.81 4.81
C LEU A 97 -0.57 3.83 3.63
N GLY A 98 0.16 2.74 3.82
CA GLY A 98 0.44 1.74 2.80
C GLY A 98 -0.75 0.83 2.46
N PHE A 99 -1.49 0.37 3.47
CA PHE A 99 -2.53 -0.65 3.29
C PHE A 99 -3.97 -0.10 3.31
N TYR A 100 -4.18 1.14 3.77
CA TYR A 100 -5.52 1.73 3.83
C TYR A 100 -5.62 3.05 3.07
N VAL A 101 -4.88 4.09 3.48
CA VAL A 101 -5.04 5.45 2.92
C VAL A 101 -4.69 5.47 1.44
N GLY A 102 -3.51 4.98 1.05
CA GLY A 102 -3.10 4.91 -0.36
C GLY A 102 -4.10 4.08 -1.20
N PRO A 103 -4.41 2.83 -0.83
CA PRO A 103 -5.41 2.02 -1.53
C PRO A 103 -6.80 2.67 -1.66
N ILE A 104 -7.33 3.28 -0.60
CA ILE A 104 -8.63 3.97 -0.63
C ILE A 104 -8.56 5.18 -1.58
N LEU A 105 -7.49 5.98 -1.51
CA LEU A 105 -7.30 7.10 -2.44
C LEU A 105 -7.24 6.64 -3.90
N TYR A 106 -6.59 5.49 -4.16
CA TYR A 106 -6.56 4.89 -5.50
C TYR A 106 -7.96 4.52 -5.98
N ILE A 107 -8.73 3.82 -5.14
CA ILE A 107 -10.11 3.41 -5.44
C ILE A 107 -10.96 4.64 -5.77
N VAL A 108 -10.97 5.64 -4.88
CA VAL A 108 -11.74 6.89 -5.05
C VAL A 108 -11.32 7.62 -6.32
N ALA A 109 -10.01 7.70 -6.60
CA ALA A 109 -9.49 8.37 -7.79
C ALA A 109 -9.96 7.67 -9.07
N LEU A 110 -9.96 6.35 -9.11
CA LEU A 110 -10.39 5.57 -10.27
C LEU A 110 -11.90 5.72 -10.53
N PHE A 111 -12.73 5.62 -9.48
CA PHE A 111 -14.17 5.83 -9.61
C PHE A 111 -14.49 7.26 -10.07
N ARG A 112 -13.84 8.27 -9.49
CA ARG A 112 -14.02 9.67 -9.90
C ARG A 112 -13.63 9.91 -11.35
N ASP A 113 -12.52 9.33 -11.81
CA ASP A 113 -12.08 9.48 -13.21
C ASP A 113 -13.03 8.78 -14.20
N ASN A 114 -13.73 7.72 -13.78
CA ASN A 114 -14.72 7.02 -14.62
C ASN A 114 -16.09 7.71 -14.64
N LEU A 115 -16.53 8.35 -13.55
CA LEU A 115 -17.80 9.10 -13.50
C LEU A 115 -17.77 10.41 -14.29
N LYS A 116 -16.59 10.91 -14.63
CA LYS A 116 -16.39 12.16 -15.41
C LYS A 116 -16.34 11.93 -16.92
N LYS A 117 -16.39 10.68 -17.36
CA LYS A 117 -16.45 10.30 -18.77
C LYS A 117 -17.89 10.02 -19.15
#